data_AF-A0A524GJ60-F1
#
_entry.id   AF-A0A524GJ60-F1
#
_cell.length_a   1.000
_cell.length_b   1.000
_cell.length_c   1.000
_cell.angle_alpha   90.00
_cell.angle_beta   90.00
_cell.angle_gamma   90.00
#
_symmetry.space_group_name_H-M   'P 1'
#
loop_
_entity.id
_entity.type
_entity.pdbx_description
1 polymer ?
#
loop_
_entity_poly.entity_id
_entity_poly.type
_entity_poly.pdbx_seq_one_letter_code
_entity_poly.pdbx_strand_id
1 'polypeptide(L)' 'MPIISYFSLGVFLLILQTSLLTILPEWIGSPDPFFVLIVFVAIRLKLVHGAVLLLVLGLMMDIFSG' A
#
# COMPACT_ATOMS: atom_id res chain seq x y z
N MET A 1 10.58 -10.16 -12.75
CA MET A 1 9.14 -10.19 -12.45
C MET A 1 8.87 -9.39 -11.18
N PRO A 2 8.84 -8.04 -11.23
CA PRO A 2 8.82 -7.22 -10.01
C PRO A 2 7.43 -7.05 -9.37
N ILE A 3 6.36 -7.46 -10.07
CA ILE A 3 4.96 -7.27 -9.65
C ILE A 3 4.63 -8.01 -8.36
N ILE A 4 5.08 -9.27 -8.23
CA ILE A 4 4.85 -10.11 -7.04
C ILE A 4 5.55 -9.52 -5.82
N SER A 5 6.77 -8.99 -6.01
CA SER A 5 7.53 -8.36 -4.94
C SER A 5 6.83 -7.10 -4.42
N TYR A 6 6.32 -6.23 -5.31
CA TYR A 6 5.56 -5.05 -4.90
C TYR A 6 4.23 -5.39 -4.26
N PHE A 7 3.56 -6.44 -4.73
CA PHE A 7 2.32 -6.91 -4.12
C PHE A 7 2.56 -7.41 -2.69
N SER A 8 3.56 -8.28 -2.49
CA SER A 8 3.92 -8.77 -1.16
C SER A 8 4.35 -7.65 -0.22
N LEU A 9 5.09 -6.66 -0.72
CA LEU A 9 5.51 -5.49 0.06
C LEU A 9 4.31 -4.60 0.42
N GLY A 10 3.35 -4.45 -0.49
CA GLY A 10 2.08 -3.75 -0.22
C GLY A 10 1.25 -4.40 0.84
N VAL A 11 1.06 -5.72 0.77
CA VAL A 11 0.34 -6.48 1.81
C VAL A 11 1.06 -6.38 3.15
N PHE A 12 2.39 -6.50 3.17
CA PHE A 12 3.18 -6.37 4.39
C PHE A 12 3.04 -4.97 5.03
N LEU A 13 3.14 -3.91 4.24
CA LEU A 13 2.96 -2.54 4.71
C LEU A 13 1.54 -2.27 5.19
N LEU A 14 0.53 -2.86 4.54
CA LEU A 14 -0.87 -2.73 4.95
C LEU A 14 -1.10 -3.37 6.33
N ILE A 15 -0.57 -4.59 6.54
CA ILE A 15 -0.64 -5.28 7.85
C ILE A 15 0.14 -4.51 8.91
N LEU A 16 1.34 -4.02 8.57
CA LEU A 16 2.15 -3.21 9.48
C LEU A 16 1.40 -1.92 9.86
N GLN A 17 0.75 -1.27 8.91
CA GLN A 17 -0.01 -0.05 9.12
C GLN A 17 -1.22 -0.27 10.02
N THR A 18 -2.05 -1.28 9.73
CA THR A 18 -3.26 -1.56 10.53
C THR A 18 -2.95 -2.08 11.93
N SER A 19 -1.76 -2.63 12.17
CA SER A 19 -1.34 -3.16 13.48
C SER A 19 -0.56 -2.15 14.34
N LEU A 20 0.50 -1.53 13.78
CA LEU A 20 1.36 -0.62 14.53
C LEU A 20 0.83 0.82 14.55
N LEU A 21 0.37 1.34 13.41
CA LEU A 21 -0.01 2.75 13.33
C LEU A 21 -1.37 3.07 13.97
N THR A 22 -2.18 2.06 14.28
CA THR A 22 -3.39 2.22 15.12
C THR A 22 -3.04 2.58 16.57
N ILE A 23 -1.84 2.22 17.04
CA ILE A 23 -1.38 2.43 18.42
C ILE A 23 -0.55 3.71 18.55
N LEU A 24 0.09 4.14 17.44
CA LEU A 24 0.96 5.31 17.44
C LEU A 24 0.16 6.60 17.11
N PRO A 25 0.54 7.75 17.69
CA PRO A 25 -0.11 9.03 17.42
C PRO A 25 -0.02 9.38 15.92
N GLU A 26 -1.11 9.95 15.39
CA GLU A 26 -1.34 10.23 13.95
C GLU A 26 -0.18 10.97 13.25
N TRP A 27 0.59 11.77 14.01
CA TRP A 27 1.73 12.56 13.53
C TRP A 27 2.93 11.72 13.10
N ILE A 28 3.09 10.50 13.62
CA ILE A 28 4.23 9.64 13.29
C ILE A 28 3.97 8.78 12.05
N GLY A 29 2.70 8.71 11.64
CA GLY A 29 2.23 7.87 10.55
C GLY A 29 2.04 8.55 9.21
N SER A 30 2.22 9.86 9.16
CA SER A 30 2.01 10.64 7.95
C SER A 30 3.34 11.05 7.31
N PRO A 31 3.56 10.81 6.00
CA PRO A 31 2.63 10.18 5.05
C PRO A 31 2.56 8.66 5.20
N ASP A 32 1.36 8.09 4.99
CA ASP A 32 1.10 6.67 5.13
C ASP A 32 2.09 5.82 4.32
N PRO A 33 2.76 4.83 4.92
CA PRO A 33 3.74 4.01 4.20
C PRO A 33 3.10 3.26 3.02
N PHE A 34 1.81 2.93 3.11
CA PHE A 34 1.04 2.38 2.01
C PHE A 34 0.88 3.37 0.84
N PHE A 35 0.64 4.64 1.13
CA PHE A 35 0.54 5.71 0.12
C PHE A 35 1.89 5.92 -0.59
N VAL A 36 3.00 5.90 0.14
CA VAL A 36 4.35 6.00 -0.46
C VAL A 36 4.60 4.85 -1.45
N LEU A 37 4.16 3.64 -1.11
CA LEU A 37 4.27 2.49 -2.01
C LEU A 37 3.43 2.68 -3.28
N ILE A 38 2.19 3.17 -3.15
CA ILE A 38 1.30 3.45 -4.29
C ILE A 38 1.98 4.40 -5.29
N VAL A 39 2.55 5.49 -4.79
CA VAL A 39 3.26 6.48 -5.61
C VAL A 39 4.49 5.85 -6.27
N PHE A 40 5.26 5.04 -5.53
CA PHE A 40 6.43 4.36 -6.06
C PHE A 40 6.08 3.37 -7.19
N VAL A 41 5.00 2.59 -7.01
CA VAL A 41 4.45 1.67 -8.01
C VAL A 41 4.00 2.43 -9.25
N ALA A 42 3.32 3.55 -9.09
CA ALA A 42 2.85 4.39 -10.20
C ALA A 42 4.00 4.96 -11.04
N ILE A 43 5.13 5.30 -10.41
CA ILE A 43 6.32 5.82 -11.11
C ILE A 43 7.11 4.71 -11.83
N ARG A 44 7.16 3.50 -11.25
CA ARG A 44 8.03 2.41 -11.71
C ARG A 44 7.37 1.43 -12.68
N LEU A 45 6.05 1.26 -12.63
CA LEU A 45 5.33 0.28 -13.45
C LEU A 45 4.64 0.93 -14.65
N LYS A 46 4.46 0.15 -15.72
CA LYS A 46 3.63 0.56 -16.86
C LYS A 46 2.21 0.81 -16.38
N LEU A 47 1.59 1.88 -16.91
CA LEU A 47 0.28 2.40 -16.51
C LEU A 47 -0.76 1.31 -16.21
N VAL A 48 -0.95 0.35 -17.13
CA VAL A 48 -1.93 -0.73 -16.99
C VAL A 48 -1.61 -1.67 -15.82
N HIS A 49 -0.35 -2.04 -15.66
CA HIS A 49 0.07 -2.97 -14.60
C HIS A 49 0.06 -2.30 -13.22
N GLY A 50 0.47 -1.03 -13.16
CA GLY A 50 0.36 -0.21 -11.96
C GLY A 50 -1.10 -0.02 -11.55
N ALA A 51 -1.98 0.34 -12.50
CA ALA A 51 -3.40 0.55 -12.23
C ALA A 51 -4.09 -0.70 -11.68
N VAL A 52 -3.84 -1.88 -12.24
CA VAL A 52 -4.39 -3.14 -11.71
C VAL A 52 -3.88 -3.42 -10.30
N LEU A 53 -2.58 -3.23 -10.05
CA LEU A 53 -2.00 -3.45 -8.72
C LEU A 53 -2.57 -2.49 -7.67
N LEU A 54 -2.74 -1.22 -8.04
CA LEU A 54 -3.33 -0.17 -7.20
C LEU A 54 -4.81 -0.43 -6.91
N LEU A 55 -5.56 -0.93 -7.90
CA LEU A 55 -6.97 -1.28 -7.72
C LEU A 55 -7.13 -2.41 -6.71
N VAL A 56 -6.32 -3.47 -6.82
CA VAL A 56 -6.35 -4.59 -5.86
C VAL A 56 -5.94 -4.13 -4.46
N LEU A 57 -4.86 -3.35 -4.35
CA LEU A 57 -4.38 -2.81 -3.08
C LEU A 57 -5.38 -1.85 -2.42
N GLY A 58 -6.05 -1.00 -3.21
CA GLY A 58 -7.11 -0.11 -2.74
C GLY A 58 -8.34 -0.87 -2.23
N LEU A 59 -8.77 -1.92 -2.95
CA LEU A 59 -9.84 -2.80 -2.47
C LEU A 59 -9.47 -3.51 -1.16
N MET A 60 -8.21 -3.92 -0.99
CA MET A 60 -7.77 -4.49 0.28
C MET A 60 -7.85 -3.46 1.41
N MET A 61 -7.41 -2.22 1.19
CA MET A 61 -7.55 -1.15 2.18
C MET A 61 -9.00 -0.96 2.60
N ASP A 62 -9.93 -0.86 1.64
CA ASP A 62 -11.36 -0.72 1.92
C ASP A 62 -11.91 -1.87 2.79
N ILE A 63 -11.45 -3.11 2.56
CA ILE A 63 -11.83 -4.28 3.38
C ILE A 63 -11.30 -4.17 4.82
N PHE A 64 -10.11 -3.59 5.02
CA PHE A 64 -9.52 -3.44 6.34
C PHE A 64 -10.03 -2.21 7.10
N SER A 65 -10.48 -1.16 6.41
CA SER A 65 -11.04 0.05 7.02
C SER A 65 -12.56 0.06 7.17
N GLY A 66 -13.25 -0.88 6.51
CA GLY A 66 -14.71 -1.05 6.53
C GLY A 66 -15.23 -1.95 7.64
#